data_AF-A0A7T5E7K5-F1
#
_entry.id   AF-A0A7T5E7K5-F1
#
_cell.length_a   1.000
_cell.length_b   1.000
_cell.length_c   1.000
_cell.angle_alpha   90.00
_cell.angle_beta   90.00
_cell.angle_gamma   90.00
#
_symmetry.space_group_name_H-M   'P 1'
#
loop_
_entity.id
_entity.type
_entity.pdbx_description
1 polymer ?
#
loop_
_entity_poly.entity_id
_entity_poly.type
_entity_poly.pdbx_seq_one_letter_code
_entity_poly.pdbx_strand_id
1 'polypeptide(L)'
;MTHPSSQTQPLSPALDLALFELLATLETFSDADFNAHWTNLTEAELQQVALILLQALTVNLNGKQVAGALRQVRPSPHPLH
;
A
#
# COMPACT_ATOMS: atom_id res chain seq x y z
N MET A 1 -30.67 6.97 9.66
CA MET A 1 -29.28 7.10 9.15
C MET A 1 -28.78 5.69 8.90
N THR A 2 -28.89 5.21 7.66
CA THR A 2 -28.45 3.86 7.28
C THR A 2 -26.95 3.93 6.94
N HIS A 3 -26.10 3.34 7.77
CA HIS A 3 -24.71 3.08 7.40
C HIS A 3 -24.73 2.13 6.18
N PRO A 4 -24.05 2.44 5.07
CA PRO A 4 -23.82 1.43 4.06
C PRO A 4 -22.98 0.34 4.71
N SER A 5 -23.50 -0.89 4.76
CA SER A 5 -22.73 -2.07 5.10
C SER A 5 -21.46 -2.05 4.24
N SER A 6 -20.30 -1.84 4.86
CA SER A 6 -19.01 -1.95 4.19
C SER A 6 -18.82 -3.42 3.85
N GLN A 7 -19.43 -3.85 2.74
CA GLN A 7 -19.14 -5.11 2.13
C GLN A 7 -17.69 -5.00 1.68
N THR A 8 -16.78 -5.61 2.43
CA THR A 8 -15.37 -5.70 2.06
C THR A 8 -15.31 -6.48 0.77
N GLN A 9 -15.36 -5.78 -0.36
CA GLN A 9 -15.16 -6.43 -1.64
C GLN A 9 -13.78 -7.08 -1.61
N PRO A 10 -13.66 -8.32 -2.11
CA PRO A 10 -12.36 -8.93 -2.25
C PRO A 10 -11.47 -7.98 -3.07
N LEU A 11 -10.21 -7.90 -2.67
CA LEU A 11 -9.22 -7.14 -3.40
C LEU A 11 -9.18 -7.63 -4.86
N SER A 12 -8.87 -6.73 -5.78
CA SER A 12 -8.61 -7.16 -7.15
C SER A 12 -7.30 -7.96 -7.17
N PRO A 13 -7.09 -8.86 -8.14
CA PRO A 13 -5.84 -9.61 -8.26
C PRO A 13 -4.59 -8.72 -8.31
N ALA A 14 -4.72 -7.51 -8.87
CA ALA A 14 -3.65 -6.51 -8.90
C ALA A 14 -3.33 -5.94 -7.51
N LEU A 15 -4.35 -5.73 -6.67
CA LEU A 15 -4.16 -5.29 -5.28
C LEU A 15 -3.58 -6.42 -4.42
N ASP A 16 -3.99 -7.67 -4.65
CA ASP A 16 -3.39 -8.83 -3.97
C ASP A 16 -1.90 -8.97 -4.32
N LEU A 17 -1.53 -8.82 -5.60
CA LEU A 17 -0.13 -8.85 -6.02
C LEU A 17 0.68 -7.71 -5.38
N ALA A 18 0.14 -6.49 -5.35
CA ALA A 18 0.81 -5.36 -4.72
C ALA A 18 1.03 -5.57 -3.21
N LEU A 19 0.10 -6.23 -2.53
CA LEU A 19 0.26 -6.60 -1.12
C LEU A 19 1.35 -7.67 -0.95
N PHE A 20 1.41 -8.66 -1.84
CA PHE A 20 2.45 -9.68 -1.83
C PHE A 20 3.85 -9.06 -2.06
N GLU A 21 3.96 -8.13 -3.01
CA GLU A 21 5.22 -7.39 -3.27
C GLU A 21 5.64 -6.55 -2.06
N LEU A 22 4.69 -5.92 -1.36
CA LEU A 22 4.98 -5.19 -0.12
C LEU A 22 5.56 -6.13 0.95
N LEU A 23 4.96 -7.30 1.17
CA LEU A 23 5.44 -8.27 2.15
C LEU A 23 6.84 -8.78 1.79
N ALA A 24 7.06 -9.18 0.53
CA ALA A 24 8.36 -9.64 0.05
C ALA A 24 9.45 -8.55 0.18
N THR A 25 9.08 -7.29 -0.06
CA THR A 25 9.98 -6.15 0.15
C THR A 25 10.34 -6.04 1.62
N LEU A 26 9.36 -6.05 2.53
CA LEU A 26 9.60 -5.92 3.97
C LEU A 26 10.44 -7.08 4.54
N GLU A 27 10.31 -8.29 3.99
CA GLU A 27 11.07 -9.48 4.39
C GLU A 27 12.58 -9.35 4.11
N THR A 28 12.94 -8.53 3.12
CA THR A 28 14.32 -8.34 2.67
C THR A 28 14.81 -6.90 2.84
N PHE A 29 13.96 -6.02 3.36
CA PHE A 29 14.27 -4.60 3.48
C PHE A 29 15.39 -4.37 4.49
N SER A 30 16.38 -3.59 4.08
CA SER A 30 17.45 -3.14 4.96
C SER A 30 17.94 -1.76 4.54
N ASP A 31 18.03 -0.87 5.51
CA ASP A 31 18.66 0.43 5.42
C ASP A 31 19.45 0.73 6.72
N ALA A 32 19.75 2.01 6.98
CA ALA A 32 20.49 2.43 8.17
C ALA A 32 19.69 2.30 9.48
N ASP A 33 18.36 2.29 9.40
CA ASP A 33 17.45 2.34 10.55
C ASP A 33 16.74 1.00 10.80
N PHE A 34 16.69 0.11 9.80
CA PHE A 34 16.06 -1.19 9.87
C PHE A 34 16.81 -2.25 9.06
N ASN A 35 16.84 -3.49 9.55
CA ASN A 35 17.37 -4.64 8.81
C ASN A 35 16.53 -5.89 9.10
N ALA A 36 15.75 -6.35 8.11
CA ALA A 36 14.88 -7.51 8.22
C ALA A 36 15.63 -8.81 8.57
N HIS A 37 16.87 -8.95 8.09
CA HIS A 37 17.69 -10.13 8.36
C HIS A 37 18.19 -10.19 9.81
N TRP A 38 18.28 -9.05 10.50
CA TRP A 38 18.70 -9.00 11.90
C TRP A 38 17.54 -9.13 12.88
N THR A 39 16.33 -8.72 12.46
CA THR A 39 15.13 -8.80 13.29
C THR A 39 14.48 -10.18 13.24
N ASN A 40 14.74 -10.98 12.20
CA ASN A 40 14.20 -12.34 12.02
C ASN A 40 12.68 -12.39 12.25
N LEU A 41 11.96 -11.50 11.55
CA LEU A 41 10.52 -11.34 11.68
C LEU A 41 9.79 -12.63 11.29
N THR A 42 8.81 -13.00 12.10
CA THR A 42 7.84 -14.03 11.72
C THR A 42 6.89 -13.52 10.64
N GLU A 43 6.25 -14.44 9.92
CA GLU A 43 5.25 -14.08 8.90
C GLU A 43 4.10 -13.23 9.50
N ALA A 44 3.67 -13.54 10.72
CA ALA A 44 2.63 -12.77 11.42
C ALA A 44 3.08 -11.35 11.76
N GLU A 45 4.32 -11.17 12.21
CA GLU A 45 4.89 -9.85 12.47
C GLU A 45 5.06 -9.05 11.18
N LEU A 46 5.49 -9.70 10.10
CA LEU A 46 5.60 -9.08 8.79
C LEU A 46 4.25 -8.56 8.28
N GLN A 47 3.20 -9.37 8.39
CA GLN A 47 1.82 -8.98 8.06
C GLN A 47 1.35 -7.82 8.94
N GLN A 48 1.67 -7.84 10.23
CA GLN A 48 1.30 -6.77 11.16
C GLN A 48 2.02 -5.45 10.84
N VAL A 49 3.31 -5.51 10.49
CA VAL A 49 4.09 -4.34 10.04
C VAL A 49 3.49 -3.77 8.76
N ALA A 50 3.21 -4.61 7.76
CA ALA A 50 2.57 -4.15 6.53
C ALA A 50 1.22 -3.47 6.79
N LEU A 51 0.40 -4.02 7.69
CA LEU A 51 -0.87 -3.42 8.10
C LEU A 51 -0.67 -2.05 8.76
N ILE A 52 0.27 -1.92 9.69
CA ILE A 52 0.58 -0.64 10.36
C ILE A 52 1.05 0.41 9.36
N LEU A 53 1.90 0.04 8.41
CA LEU A 53 2.39 0.94 7.37
C LEU A 53 1.25 1.43 6.45
N LEU A 54 0.37 0.53 6.01
CA LEU A 54 -0.79 0.89 5.20
C LEU A 54 -1.77 1.82 5.94
N GLN A 55 -2.00 1.56 7.23
CA GLN A 55 -2.82 2.44 8.07
C GLN A 55 -2.18 3.82 8.22
N ALA A 56 -0.87 3.88 8.48
CA ALA A 56 -0.14 5.13 8.59
C ALA A 56 -0.19 5.92 7.27
N LEU A 57 -0.01 5.27 6.12
CA LEU A 57 -0.15 5.90 4.81
C LEU A 57 -1.55 6.47 4.63
N THR A 58 -2.59 5.71 4.98
CA THR A 58 -4.00 6.13 4.85
C THR A 58 -4.30 7.38 5.68
N VAL A 59 -3.83 7.43 6.93
CA VAL A 59 -4.04 8.57 7.83
C VAL A 59 -3.30 9.83 7.34
N ASN A 60 -2.15 9.66 6.69
CA ASN A 60 -1.32 10.76 6.21
C ASN A 60 -1.57 11.15 4.74
N LEU A 61 -2.59 10.56 4.10
CA LEU A 61 -2.96 10.90 2.73
C LEU A 61 -3.33 12.39 2.63
N ASN A 62 -2.78 13.04 1.62
CA ASN A 62 -3.15 14.40 1.26
C ASN A 62 -3.59 14.52 -0.20
N GLY A 63 -4.26 15.64 -0.52
CA GLY A 63 -4.80 15.87 -1.85
C GLY A 63 -3.76 15.85 -2.97
N LYS A 64 -2.49 16.21 -2.70
CA LYS A 64 -1.43 16.16 -3.72
C LYS A 64 -1.07 14.72 -4.08
N GLN A 65 -0.98 13.84 -3.09
CA GLN A 65 -0.72 12.40 -3.31
C GLN A 65 -1.86 11.75 -4.09
N VAL A 66 -3.11 12.02 -3.70
CA VAL A 66 -4.29 11.48 -4.41
C VAL A 66 -4.35 12.01 -5.84
N ALA A 67 -4.14 13.31 -6.06
CA ALA A 67 -4.10 13.88 -7.41
C ALA A 67 -2.92 13.35 -8.25
N GLY A 68 -1.77 13.07 -7.63
CA GLY A 68 -0.63 12.40 -8.26
C GLY A 68 -0.99 10.98 -8.71
N ALA A 69 -1.60 10.18 -7.84
CA ALA A 69 -2.05 8.83 -8.17
C ALA A 69 -3.12 8.85 -9.28
N LEU A 70 -4.10 9.75 -9.20
CA LEU A 70 -5.13 9.89 -10.23
C LEU A 70 -4.55 10.23 -11.62
N ARG A 71 -3.48 11.02 -11.70
CA ARG A 71 -2.81 11.32 -12.97
C ARG A 71 -2.11 10.11 -13.59
N GLN A 72 -1.66 9.16 -12.78
CA GLN A 72 -1.06 7.91 -13.28
C GLN A 72 -2.12 6.94 -13.81
N VAL A 73 -3.30 6.91 -13.17
CA VAL A 73 -4.43 6.08 -13.61
C VAL A 73 -5.17 6.71 -14.80
N ARG A 74 -5.20 8.04 -14.85
CA ARG A 74 -5.82 8.85 -15.90
C ARG A 74 -4.77 9.81 -16.47
N PRO A 75 -3.78 9.32 -17.23
CA PRO A 75 -2.90 10.22 -17.96
C PRO A 75 -3.79 11.06 -18.86
N SER A 76 -3.73 12.39 -18.70
CA SER A 76 -4.53 13.32 -19.49
C SER A 76 -4.36 12.98 -20.98
N PRO A 77 -5.42 13.04 -21.82
CA PRO A 77 -5.24 12.86 -23.25
C PRO A 77 -4.22 13.88 -23.74
N HIS A 78 -3.19 13.39 -24.43
CA HIS A 78 -2.21 14.21 -25.13
C HIS A 78 -2.97 15.25 -25.97
N PRO A 79 -2.74 16.57 -25.81
CA PRO A 79 -3.25 17.51 -26.78
C PRO A 79 -2.54 17.23 -28.11
N LEU A 80 -3.31 16.79 -29.11
CA LEU A 80 -2.85 16.76 -30.49
C LEU A 80 -2.54 18.20 -30.89
N HIS A 81 -1.26 18.48 -31.13
CA HIS A 81 -0.77 19.68 -31.79
C HIS A 81 -0.28 19.32 -33.18
#